data_AF-W4K9Y7-F1
#
_entry.id   AF-W4K9Y7-F1
#
_cell.length_a   1.000
_cell.length_b   1.000
_cell.length_c   1.000
_cell.angle_alpha   90.00
_cell.angle_beta   90.00
_cell.angle_gamma   90.00
#
_symmetry.space_group_name_H-M   'P 1'
#
loop_
_entity.id
_entity.type
_entity.pdbx_description
1 polymer ?
#
loop_
_entity_poly.entity_id
_entity_poly.type
_entity_poly.pdbx_seq_one_letter_code
_entity_poly.pdbx_strand_id
1 'polypeptide(L)'
;MFSMPQGETVQEGSSNSIPIILPTDITVFDFKNFLKAKRAQLVGESASLTGEEWLSVLKLSDLWELPGLRTKAINAVESHIHNLSTVDMILLAKKYCVSKWLMRGYVALAKRTDVITPDESVRLGVYTSCRLAEVRDKSWKYVCHYGRLSNSYYARDYRGCFDFVEEVRRVFRDELMEDEEYRAVHLKQRHSSTSCHRLSQC
;
A
#
# COMPACT_ATOMS: atom_id res chain seq x y z
N MET A 1 -18.66 8.54 25.18
CA MET A 1 -18.24 9.58 26.14
C MET A 1 -16.90 9.12 26.69
N PHE A 2 -15.79 9.81 26.40
CA PHE A 2 -14.49 9.46 26.94
C PHE A 2 -14.45 9.93 28.41
N SER A 3 -14.61 9.00 29.35
CA SER A 3 -14.43 9.30 30.77
C SER A 3 -12.93 9.42 31.04
N MET A 4 -12.48 10.62 31.40
CA MET A 4 -11.11 10.79 31.92
C MET A 4 -11.00 10.02 33.25
N PRO A 5 -9.88 9.33 33.49
CA PRO A 5 -9.67 8.65 34.76
C PRO A 5 -9.76 9.68 35.90
N GLN A 6 -10.68 9.46 36.82
CA GLN A 6 -10.77 10.24 38.04
C GLN A 6 -9.60 9.81 38.93
N GLY A 7 -8.69 10.76 39.17
CA GLY A 7 -7.37 10.49 39.73
C GLY A 7 -7.39 9.98 41.16
N GLU A 8 -7.02 8.71 41.35
CA GLU A 8 -6.41 8.19 42.59
C GLU A 8 -5.06 7.50 42.33
N THR A 9 -4.74 7.17 41.08
CA THR A 9 -3.43 6.61 40.69
C THR A 9 -2.56 7.68 40.03
N VAL A 10 -1.27 7.71 40.40
CA VAL A 10 -0.23 8.54 39.77
C VAL A 10 -0.33 8.41 38.25
N GLN A 11 -0.67 9.51 37.59
CA GLN A 11 -1.00 9.52 36.17
C GLN A 11 0.30 9.55 35.34
N GLU A 12 0.39 8.66 34.36
CA GLU A 12 1.54 8.65 33.45
C GLU A 12 1.71 10.02 32.76
N GLY A 13 2.95 10.52 32.72
CA GLY A 13 3.26 11.84 32.20
C GLY A 13 3.06 13.01 33.16
N SER A 14 2.74 12.76 34.45
CA SER A 14 2.50 13.84 35.42
C SER A 14 3.76 14.59 35.87
N SER A 15 4.94 13.99 35.72
CA SER A 15 6.21 14.60 36.17
C SER A 15 7.41 13.97 35.44
N ASN A 16 8.60 14.55 35.62
CA ASN A 16 9.85 13.95 35.12
C ASN A 16 10.17 12.58 35.76
N SER A 17 9.63 12.30 36.95
CA SER A 17 9.76 11.01 37.64
C SER A 17 8.75 9.96 37.16
N ILE A 18 7.65 10.39 36.52
CA ILE A 18 6.66 9.52 35.88
C ILE A 18 6.44 10.01 34.43
N PRO A 19 7.41 9.82 33.53
CA PRO A 19 7.28 10.22 32.14
C PRO A 19 6.31 9.31 31.38
N ILE A 20 5.88 9.77 30.19
CA ILE A 20 5.21 8.89 29.22
C ILE A 20 6.25 7.98 28.59
N ILE A 21 6.11 6.67 28.77
CA ILE A 21 7.01 5.69 28.20
C ILE A 21 6.52 5.31 26.81
N LEU A 22 7.29 5.66 25.79
CA LEU A 22 7.01 5.26 24.42
C LEU A 22 7.29 3.76 24.24
N PRO A 23 6.49 3.05 23.42
CA PRO A 23 6.75 1.67 23.03
C PRO A 23 8.18 1.46 22.50
N THR A 24 8.76 0.30 22.80
CA THR A 24 10.17 -0.02 22.47
C THR A 24 10.47 -0.04 20.98
N ASP A 25 9.45 -0.19 20.14
CA ASP A 25 9.58 -0.14 18.69
C ASP A 25 9.69 1.29 18.15
N ILE A 26 9.41 2.33 18.94
CA ILE A 26 9.58 3.73 18.56
C ILE A 26 11.01 4.19 18.86
N THR A 27 11.77 4.49 17.81
CA THR A 27 13.14 4.99 17.97
C THR A 27 13.16 6.51 18.16
N VAL A 28 14.27 7.03 18.71
CA VAL A 28 14.52 8.49 18.77
C VAL A 28 14.52 9.11 17.37
N PHE A 29 15.00 8.36 16.37
CA PHE A 29 14.96 8.78 14.97
C PHE A 29 13.51 8.96 14.49
N ASP A 30 12.65 7.98 14.77
CA ASP A 30 11.24 8.04 14.40
C ASP A 30 10.56 9.27 15.01
N PHE A 31 10.72 9.42 16.33
CA PHE A 31 10.07 10.49 17.08
C PHE A 31 10.55 11.88 16.64
N LYS A 32 11.86 12.04 16.43
CA LYS A 32 12.44 13.31 15.98
C LYS A 32 11.88 13.73 14.62
N ASN A 33 11.79 12.80 13.66
CA ASN A 33 11.29 13.10 12.32
C ASN A 33 9.79 13.38 12.30
N PHE A 34 9.02 12.64 13.12
CA PHE A 34 7.62 12.96 13.37
C PHE A 34 7.44 14.38 13.89
N LEU A 35 8.21 14.80 14.90
CA LEU A 35 8.12 16.17 15.44
C LEU A 35 8.49 17.23 14.42
N LYS A 36 9.52 17.01 13.58
CA LYS A 36 9.85 17.91 12.47
C LYS A 36 8.66 18.08 11.52
N ALA A 37 8.05 16.97 11.09
CA ALA A 37 6.90 16.99 10.18
C ALA A 37 5.68 17.67 10.81
N LYS A 38 5.42 17.40 12.10
CA LYS A 38 4.30 18.00 12.83
C LYS A 38 4.48 19.50 13.05
N ARG A 39 5.69 19.93 13.43
CA ARG A 39 6.02 21.35 13.55
C ARG A 39 5.84 22.07 12.22
N ALA A 40 6.36 21.52 11.12
CA ALA A 40 6.18 22.10 9.79
C ALA A 40 4.70 22.25 9.42
N GLN A 41 3.88 21.24 9.73
CA GLN A 41 2.42 21.32 9.53
C GLN A 41 1.77 22.46 10.34
N LEU A 42 2.20 22.68 11.59
CA LEU A 42 1.65 23.73 12.46
C LEU A 42 2.03 25.14 12.00
N VAL A 43 3.25 25.31 11.47
CA VAL A 43 3.76 26.61 11.01
C VAL A 43 3.35 26.90 9.55
N GLY A 44 2.76 25.93 8.85
CA GLY A 44 2.39 26.07 7.44
C GLY A 44 3.58 25.92 6.48
N GLU A 45 4.68 25.33 6.94
CA GLU A 45 5.90 25.12 6.16
C GLU A 45 5.96 23.71 5.55
N SER A 46 6.85 23.56 4.56
CA SER A 46 7.20 22.25 4.00
C SER A 46 8.32 21.62 4.84
N ALA A 47 8.11 20.39 5.29
CA ALA A 47 9.17 19.65 5.99
C ALA A 47 10.21 19.19 4.97
N SER A 48 11.47 19.60 5.16
CA SER A 48 12.61 19.07 4.41
C SER A 48 13.04 17.75 5.06
N LEU A 49 12.49 16.64 4.55
CA LEU A 49 12.75 15.28 5.04
C LEU A 49 13.08 14.36 3.86
N THR A 50 13.96 13.37 4.10
CA THR A 50 14.26 12.31 3.14
C THR A 50 13.15 11.26 3.10
N GLY A 51 13.19 10.35 2.12
CA GLY A 51 12.24 9.23 2.02
C GLY A 51 12.20 8.36 3.29
N GLU A 52 13.35 8.04 3.88
CA GLU A 52 13.43 7.26 5.12
C GLU A 52 12.86 8.01 6.33
N GLU A 53 13.12 9.32 6.40
CA GLU A 53 12.52 10.17 7.44
C GLU A 53 10.99 10.22 7.27
N TRP A 54 10.47 10.32 6.05
CA TRP A 54 9.04 10.25 5.77
C TRP A 54 8.41 8.89 6.07
N LEU A 55 9.13 7.78 5.87
CA LEU A 55 8.70 6.46 6.31
C LEU A 55 8.54 6.38 7.83
N SER A 56 9.43 7.06 8.55
CA SER A 56 9.38 7.16 10.01
C SER A 56 8.18 8.00 10.47
N VAL A 57 7.89 9.10 9.76
CA VAL A 57 6.68 9.91 9.98
C VAL A 57 5.43 9.07 9.70
N LEU A 58 5.41 8.30 8.60
CA LEU A 58 4.31 7.43 8.23
C LEU A 58 4.02 6.42 9.34
N LYS A 59 5.07 5.73 9.83
CA LYS A 59 4.99 4.77 10.94
C LYS A 59 4.27 5.35 12.16
N LEU A 60 4.71 6.52 12.64
CA LEU A 60 4.13 7.12 13.85
C LEU A 60 2.76 7.75 13.59
N SER A 61 2.53 8.30 12.40
CA SER A 61 1.21 8.84 12.02
C SER A 61 0.14 7.76 11.91
N ASP A 62 0.55 6.54 11.52
CA ASP A 62 -0.31 5.37 11.47
C ASP A 62 -0.58 4.83 12.87
N LEU A 63 0.47 4.66 13.67
CA LEU A 63 0.39 4.17 15.06
C LEU A 63 -0.52 5.03 15.96
N TRP A 64 -0.50 6.35 15.77
CA TRP A 64 -1.31 7.29 16.56
C TRP A 64 -2.57 7.78 15.85
N GLU A 65 -2.97 7.13 14.75
CA GLU A 65 -4.21 7.42 14.04
C GLU A 65 -4.36 8.90 13.65
N LEU A 66 -3.31 9.46 13.03
CA LEU A 66 -3.26 10.85 12.60
C LEU A 66 -3.46 10.95 11.07
N PRO A 67 -4.70 10.87 10.56
CA PRO A 67 -4.98 10.68 9.13
C PRO A 67 -4.39 11.78 8.26
N GLY A 68 -4.51 13.06 8.68
CA GLY A 68 -3.97 14.18 7.90
C GLY A 68 -2.44 14.15 7.76
N LEU A 69 -1.72 13.67 8.77
CA LEU A 69 -0.26 13.53 8.69
C LEU A 69 0.11 12.26 7.91
N ARG A 70 -0.65 11.18 8.09
CA ARG A 70 -0.50 9.93 7.34
C ARG A 70 -0.64 10.14 5.84
N THR A 71 -1.69 10.81 5.37
CA THR A 71 -1.86 11.15 3.95
C THR A 71 -0.71 11.99 3.42
N LYS A 72 -0.21 12.97 4.20
CA LYS A 72 0.96 13.78 3.82
C LYS A 72 2.22 12.91 3.69
N ALA A 73 2.44 11.99 4.63
CA ALA A 73 3.57 11.08 4.60
C ALA A 73 3.48 10.10 3.41
N ILE A 74 2.31 9.51 3.12
CA ILE A 74 2.10 8.67 1.94
C ILE A 74 2.45 9.43 0.66
N ASN A 75 1.95 10.66 0.49
CA ASN A 75 2.24 11.48 -0.69
C ASN A 75 3.73 11.81 -0.82
N ALA A 76 4.43 12.01 0.30
CA ALA A 76 5.87 12.27 0.30
C ALA A 76 6.71 11.00 0.05
N VAL A 77 6.28 9.83 0.55
CA VAL A 77 6.96 8.56 0.29
C VAL A 77 6.77 8.11 -1.16
N GLU A 78 5.63 8.43 -1.78
CA GLU A 78 5.32 8.08 -3.17
C GLU A 78 6.43 8.49 -4.15
N SER A 79 7.07 9.66 -3.96
CA SER A 79 8.16 10.12 -4.84
C SER A 79 9.44 9.28 -4.70
N HIS A 80 9.61 8.58 -3.58
CA HIS A 80 10.79 7.78 -3.26
C HIS A 80 10.55 6.27 -3.40
N ILE A 81 9.29 5.84 -3.46
CA ILE A 81 8.94 4.41 -3.46
C ILE A 81 9.46 3.65 -4.68
N HIS A 82 9.73 4.37 -5.78
CA HIS A 82 10.29 3.81 -7.00
C HIS A 82 11.73 3.29 -6.85
N ASN A 83 12.43 3.70 -5.79
CA ASN A 83 13.79 3.24 -5.50
C ASN A 83 13.82 1.90 -4.72
N LEU A 84 12.69 1.47 -4.18
CA LEU A 84 12.58 0.20 -3.44
C LEU A 84 12.51 -0.98 -4.41
N SER A 85 12.95 -2.15 -3.95
CA SER A 85 12.67 -3.38 -4.68
C SER A 85 11.15 -3.61 -4.76
N THR A 86 10.69 -4.31 -5.79
CA THR A 86 9.26 -4.58 -5.96
C THR A 86 8.66 -5.31 -4.76
N VAL A 87 9.43 -6.22 -4.14
CA VAL A 87 9.01 -6.95 -2.94
C VAL A 87 8.96 -6.02 -1.73
N ASP A 88 9.97 -5.17 -1.52
CA ASP A 88 9.96 -4.19 -0.42
C ASP A 88 8.76 -3.25 -0.51
N MET A 89 8.44 -2.77 -1.71
CA MET A 89 7.26 -1.95 -1.95
C MET A 89 5.96 -2.69 -1.60
N ILE A 90 5.82 -3.97 -1.95
CA ILE A 90 4.65 -4.78 -1.59
C ILE A 90 4.54 -4.91 -0.07
N LEU A 91 5.63 -5.28 0.60
CA LEU A 91 5.64 -5.47 2.05
C LEU A 91 5.30 -4.16 2.78
N LEU A 92 5.84 -3.04 2.30
CA LEU A 92 5.54 -1.71 2.82
C LEU A 92 4.07 -1.33 2.60
N ALA A 93 3.55 -1.61 1.40
CA ALA A 93 2.16 -1.33 1.05
C ALA A 93 1.18 -2.15 1.89
N LYS A 94 1.50 -3.42 2.16
CA LYS A 94 0.72 -4.27 3.07
C LYS A 94 0.77 -3.74 4.51
N LYS A 95 1.97 -3.41 4.99
CA LYS A 95 2.16 -2.91 6.36
C LYS A 95 1.32 -1.67 6.66
N TYR A 96 1.25 -0.75 5.70
CA TYR A 96 0.54 0.51 5.88
C TYR A 96 -0.81 0.54 5.14
N CYS A 97 -1.33 -0.58 4.65
CA CYS A 97 -2.60 -0.65 3.92
C CYS A 97 -2.75 0.44 2.82
N VAL A 98 -1.76 0.56 1.93
CA VAL A 98 -1.77 1.53 0.82
C VAL A 98 -1.99 0.79 -0.50
N SER A 99 -3.24 0.69 -0.93
CA SER A 99 -3.64 -0.14 -2.08
C SER A 99 -3.04 0.33 -3.40
N LYS A 100 -2.75 1.64 -3.52
CA LYS A 100 -2.06 2.19 -4.70
C LYS A 100 -0.67 1.60 -4.87
N TRP A 101 0.11 1.48 -3.79
CA TRP A 101 1.44 0.89 -3.81
C TRP A 101 1.36 -0.62 -4.00
N LEU A 102 0.37 -1.26 -3.35
CA LEU A 102 0.16 -2.69 -3.43
C LEU A 102 -0.17 -3.13 -4.87
N MET A 103 -1.10 -2.42 -5.53
CA MET A 103 -1.44 -2.63 -6.94
C MET A 103 -0.21 -2.48 -7.85
N ARG A 104 0.58 -1.42 -7.66
CA ARG A 104 1.80 -1.20 -8.45
C ARG A 104 2.80 -2.34 -8.27
N GLY A 105 3.01 -2.79 -7.03
CA GLY A 105 3.89 -3.91 -6.72
C GLY A 105 3.45 -5.22 -7.35
N TYR A 106 2.17 -5.57 -7.20
CA TYR A 106 1.63 -6.79 -7.80
C TYR A 106 1.68 -6.77 -9.33
N VAL A 107 1.33 -5.66 -9.97
CA VAL A 107 1.43 -5.53 -11.42
C VAL A 107 2.88 -5.63 -11.89
N ALA A 108 3.81 -4.95 -11.22
CA ALA A 108 5.23 -5.02 -11.56
C ALA A 108 5.79 -6.45 -11.43
N LEU A 109 5.47 -7.14 -10.33
CA LEU A 109 5.93 -8.50 -10.07
C LEU A 109 5.26 -9.53 -11.01
N ALA A 110 3.99 -9.32 -11.35
CA ALA A 110 3.30 -10.15 -12.34
C ALA A 110 3.88 -9.95 -13.76
N LYS A 111 4.24 -8.72 -14.14
CA LYS A 111 4.84 -8.42 -15.45
C LYS A 111 6.28 -8.88 -15.59
N ARG A 112 7.05 -8.94 -14.49
CA ARG A 112 8.47 -9.31 -14.50
C ARG A 112 8.73 -10.60 -15.28
N THR A 113 9.80 -10.66 -16.06
CA THR A 113 10.18 -11.88 -16.79
C THR A 113 10.73 -12.93 -15.84
N ASP A 114 11.56 -12.52 -14.89
CA ASP A 114 12.18 -13.40 -13.92
C ASP A 114 11.13 -14.04 -13.02
N VAL A 115 11.41 -15.28 -12.62
CA VAL A 115 10.61 -16.02 -11.65
C VAL A 115 10.60 -15.32 -10.29
N ILE A 116 9.59 -15.61 -9.48
CA ILE A 116 9.63 -15.25 -8.06
C ILE A 116 10.64 -16.18 -7.41
N THR A 117 11.68 -15.61 -6.80
CA THR A 117 12.73 -16.43 -6.16
C THR A 117 12.19 -17.06 -4.88
N PRO A 118 12.83 -18.14 -4.37
CA PRO A 118 12.44 -18.71 -3.09
C PRO A 118 12.47 -17.71 -1.93
N ASP A 119 13.47 -16.82 -1.89
CA ASP A 119 13.57 -15.75 -0.89
C ASP A 119 12.38 -14.78 -0.98
N GLU A 120 12.07 -14.30 -2.17
CA GLU A 120 10.92 -13.42 -2.39
C GLU A 120 9.61 -14.11 -2.02
N SER A 121 9.47 -15.40 -2.33
CA SER A 121 8.27 -16.18 -1.99
C SER A 121 8.09 -16.33 -0.48
N VAL A 122 9.17 -16.57 0.27
CA VAL A 122 9.15 -16.61 1.73
C VAL A 122 8.73 -15.26 2.30
N ARG A 123 9.28 -14.17 1.78
CA ARG A 123 8.99 -12.81 2.24
C ARG A 123 7.55 -12.39 1.94
N LEU A 124 7.03 -12.69 0.75
CA LEU A 124 5.67 -12.38 0.33
C LEU A 124 4.62 -13.28 1.01
N GLY A 125 5.04 -14.47 1.42
CA GLY A 125 4.16 -15.52 1.92
C GLY A 125 3.56 -16.38 0.80
N VAL A 126 3.13 -17.58 1.18
CA VAL A 126 2.64 -18.61 0.24
C VAL A 126 1.40 -18.13 -0.52
N TYR A 127 0.41 -17.55 0.17
CA TYR A 127 -0.83 -17.11 -0.46
C TYR A 127 -0.60 -16.03 -1.53
N THR A 128 0.17 -14.99 -1.22
CA THR A 128 0.49 -13.93 -2.19
C THR A 128 1.31 -14.47 -3.35
N SER A 129 2.26 -15.37 -3.08
CA SER A 129 3.07 -16.02 -4.11
C SER A 129 2.22 -16.86 -5.08
N CYS A 130 1.31 -17.70 -4.56
CA CYS A 130 0.42 -18.51 -5.38
C CYS A 130 -0.54 -17.66 -6.22
N ARG A 131 -1.11 -16.61 -5.65
CA ARG A 131 -1.99 -15.67 -6.37
C ARG A 131 -1.24 -14.93 -7.48
N LEU A 132 0.00 -14.51 -7.24
CA LEU A 132 0.85 -13.92 -8.29
C LEU A 132 1.16 -14.94 -9.39
N ALA A 133 1.41 -16.20 -9.02
CA ALA A 133 1.61 -17.27 -9.99
C ALA A 133 0.36 -17.50 -10.85
N GLU A 134 -0.85 -17.42 -10.29
CA GLU A 134 -2.12 -17.47 -11.04
C GLU A 134 -2.21 -16.35 -12.08
N VAL A 135 -1.94 -15.09 -11.69
CA VAL A 135 -1.94 -13.95 -12.62
C VAL A 135 -0.94 -14.16 -13.74
N ARG A 136 0.27 -14.64 -13.41
CA ARG A 136 1.33 -14.92 -14.38
C ARG A 136 0.92 -16.03 -15.34
N ASP A 137 0.39 -17.14 -14.84
CA ASP A 137 -0.08 -18.26 -15.65
C ASP A 137 -1.18 -17.82 -16.64
N LYS A 138 -2.15 -17.03 -16.18
CA LYS A 138 -3.18 -16.46 -17.05
C LYS A 138 -2.62 -15.56 -18.14
N SER A 139 -1.63 -14.72 -17.79
CA SER A 139 -0.96 -13.89 -18.79
C SER A 139 -0.25 -14.72 -19.86
N TRP A 140 0.28 -15.90 -19.52
CA TRP A 140 0.91 -16.80 -20.48
C TRP A 140 -0.11 -17.61 -21.28
N LYS A 141 -1.20 -18.08 -20.66
CA LYS A 141 -2.31 -18.72 -21.36
C LYS A 141 -2.96 -17.79 -22.37
N TYR A 142 -3.08 -16.50 -22.05
CA TYR A 142 -3.53 -15.47 -22.98
C TYR A 142 -2.66 -15.45 -24.24
N VAL A 143 -1.32 -15.47 -24.11
CA VAL A 143 -0.39 -15.53 -25.26
C VAL A 143 -0.59 -16.80 -26.09
N CYS A 144 -0.71 -17.96 -25.44
CA CYS A 144 -0.91 -19.25 -26.12
C CYS A 144 -2.24 -19.32 -26.87
N HIS A 145 -3.30 -18.69 -26.34
CA HIS A 145 -4.64 -18.68 -26.95
C HIS A 145 -4.65 -18.03 -28.34
N TYR A 146 -3.75 -17.06 -28.59
CA TYR A 146 -3.57 -16.45 -29.92
C TYR A 146 -2.62 -17.24 -30.85
N GLY A 147 -2.42 -18.54 -30.59
CA GLY A 147 -1.72 -19.45 -31.51
C GLY A 147 -0.21 -19.25 -31.58
N ARG A 148 0.44 -18.81 -30.48
CA ARG A 148 1.88 -18.57 -30.43
C ARG A 148 2.56 -19.51 -29.44
N LEU A 149 3.71 -20.08 -29.83
CA LEU A 149 4.61 -20.78 -28.92
C LEU A 149 5.15 -19.78 -27.87
N SER A 150 5.20 -20.17 -26.59
CA SER A 150 5.62 -19.25 -25.50
C SER A 150 7.03 -18.66 -25.68
N ASN A 151 7.87 -19.30 -26.51
CA ASN A 151 9.24 -18.90 -26.81
C ASN A 151 9.39 -18.06 -28.11
N SER A 152 8.30 -17.61 -28.72
CA SER A 152 8.38 -16.69 -29.86
C SER A 152 8.88 -15.31 -29.43
N TYR A 153 9.68 -14.65 -30.26
CA TYR A 153 10.13 -13.25 -30.05
C TYR A 153 8.96 -12.31 -29.71
N TYR A 154 7.79 -12.54 -30.34
CA TYR A 154 6.59 -11.74 -30.13
C TYR A 154 5.80 -12.07 -28.85
N ALA A 155 6.11 -13.19 -28.17
CA ALA A 155 5.36 -13.63 -26.99
C ALA A 155 5.38 -12.59 -25.86
N ARG A 156 6.46 -11.81 -25.75
CA ARG A 156 6.58 -10.72 -24.76
C ARG A 156 5.65 -9.55 -25.07
N ASP A 157 5.55 -9.15 -26.33
CA ASP A 157 4.69 -8.04 -26.76
C ASP A 157 3.21 -8.39 -26.56
N TYR A 158 2.81 -9.60 -26.93
CA TYR A 158 1.44 -10.09 -26.69
C TYR A 158 1.12 -10.23 -25.20
N ARG A 159 2.08 -10.70 -24.39
CA ARG A 159 1.90 -10.73 -22.93
C ARG A 159 1.71 -9.33 -22.37
N GLY A 160 2.38 -8.32 -22.94
CA GLY A 160 2.22 -6.91 -22.58
C GLY A 160 0.79 -6.39 -22.76
N CYS A 161 0.02 -6.97 -23.69
CA CYS A 161 -1.39 -6.65 -23.92
C CYS A 161 -2.35 -7.27 -22.89
N PHE A 162 -1.88 -8.20 -22.04
CA PHE A 162 -2.69 -8.77 -20.99
C PHE A 162 -3.05 -7.69 -19.95
N ASP A 163 -4.32 -7.62 -19.55
CA ASP A 163 -4.76 -6.66 -18.54
C ASP A 163 -4.37 -7.11 -17.13
N PHE A 164 -3.10 -6.88 -16.80
CA PHE A 164 -2.57 -7.16 -15.46
C PHE A 164 -3.27 -6.35 -14.38
N VAL A 165 -3.76 -5.14 -14.68
CA VAL A 165 -4.35 -4.27 -13.67
C VAL A 165 -5.69 -4.84 -13.23
N GLU A 166 -6.54 -5.22 -14.19
CA GLU A 166 -7.83 -5.84 -13.88
C GLU A 166 -7.65 -7.22 -13.25
N GLU A 167 -6.72 -8.03 -13.76
CA GLU A 167 -6.53 -9.37 -13.18
C GLU A 167 -5.96 -9.31 -11.76
N VAL A 168 -5.00 -8.41 -11.48
CA VAL A 168 -4.52 -8.17 -10.11
C VAL A 168 -5.64 -7.66 -9.23
N ARG A 169 -6.47 -6.71 -9.71
CA ARG A 169 -7.63 -6.21 -8.98
C ARG A 169 -8.62 -7.33 -8.65
N ARG A 170 -8.86 -8.24 -9.59
CA ARG A 170 -9.77 -9.39 -9.42
C ARG A 170 -9.20 -10.37 -8.40
N VAL A 171 -7.93 -10.75 -8.58
CA VAL A 171 -7.25 -11.72 -7.73
C VAL A 171 -7.12 -11.17 -6.32
N PHE A 172 -6.54 -9.99 -6.11
CA PHE A 172 -6.20 -9.40 -4.81
C PHE A 172 -7.24 -8.43 -4.25
N ARG A 173 -8.52 -8.60 -4.62
CA ARG A 173 -9.60 -7.68 -4.24
C ARG A 173 -9.72 -7.49 -2.73
N ASP A 174 -9.68 -8.58 -1.99
CA ASP A 174 -9.68 -8.62 -0.52
C ASP A 174 -8.63 -7.70 0.07
N GLU A 175 -7.35 -7.88 -0.29
CA GLU A 175 -6.24 -7.09 0.25
C GLU A 175 -6.34 -5.61 -0.16
N LEU A 176 -6.78 -5.34 -1.40
CA LEU A 176 -6.94 -3.97 -1.87
C LEU A 176 -8.07 -3.22 -1.16
N MET A 177 -9.09 -3.94 -0.67
CA MET A 177 -10.26 -3.35 0.01
C MET A 177 -10.01 -3.08 1.50
N GLU A 178 -8.84 -3.46 2.03
CA GLU A 178 -8.40 -3.10 3.38
C GLU A 178 -8.09 -1.59 3.50
N ASP A 179 -7.62 -0.98 2.41
CA ASP A 179 -7.43 0.48 2.31
C ASP A 179 -8.79 1.19 2.21
N GLU A 180 -9.09 2.05 3.18
CA GLU A 180 -10.35 2.79 3.24
C GLU A 180 -10.54 3.74 2.07
N GLU A 181 -9.47 4.39 1.59
CA GLU A 181 -9.53 5.31 0.45
C GLU A 181 -9.85 4.52 -0.82
N TYR A 182 -9.21 3.36 -1.00
CA TYR A 182 -9.48 2.48 -2.13
C TYR A 182 -10.92 1.97 -2.12
N ARG A 183 -11.39 1.50 -0.95
CA ARG A 183 -12.77 1.03 -0.75
C ARG A 183 -13.79 2.11 -1.06
N ALA A 184 -13.56 3.34 -0.61
CA ALA A 184 -14.45 4.48 -0.85
C ALA A 184 -14.61 4.81 -2.34
N VAL A 185 -13.56 4.64 -3.15
CA VAL A 185 -13.60 4.88 -4.60
C VAL A 185 -14.34 3.75 -5.33
N HIS A 186 -14.10 2.49 -4.98
CA HIS A 186 -14.58 1.34 -5.75
C HIS A 186 -16.00 0.87 -5.36
N LEU A 187 -16.53 1.26 -4.20
CA LEU A 187 -17.94 1.04 -3.86
C LEU A 187 -18.88 2.00 -4.61
N LYS A 188 -18.44 3.23 -4.89
CA LYS A 188 -19.22 4.23 -5.64
C LYS A 188 -19.47 3.82 -7.09
N GLN A 189 -18.59 3.00 -7.67
CA GLN A 189 -18.70 2.53 -9.06
C GLN A 189 -19.83 1.50 -9.28
N ARG A 190 -20.38 0.87 -8.23
CA ARG A 190 -21.53 -0.04 -8.39
C ARG A 190 -22.87 0.66 -8.63
N HIS A 191 -22.99 1.94 -8.26
CA HIS A 191 -24.25 2.69 -8.42
C HIS A 191 -24.35 3.46 -9.74
N SER A 192 -23.25 3.63 -10.48
CA SER A 192 -23.26 4.30 -11.80
C SER A 192 -23.53 3.34 -12.96
N SER A 193 -23.26 2.04 -12.83
CA SER A 193 -23.50 1.05 -13.89
C SER A 193 -24.96 0.59 -14.03
N THR A 194 -25.83 0.85 -13.05
CA THR A 194 -27.25 0.49 -13.10
C THR A 194 -28.15 1.53 -13.79
N SER A 195 -27.62 2.68 -14.20
CA SER A 195 -28.42 3.75 -14.83
C SER A 195 -28.38 3.76 -16.37
N CYS A 196 -27.66 2.85 -17.04
CA CYS A 196 -27.45 2.92 -18.50
C CYS A 196 -28.21 1.85 -19.32
N HIS A 197 -29.14 1.10 -18.73
CA HIS A 197 -29.91 0.05 -19.44
C HIS A 197 -31.42 0.31 -19.57
N ARG A 198 -31.85 1.56 -19.50
CA ARG A 198 -33.25 1.89 -19.76
C ARG A 198 -33.33 3.12 -20.65
N LEU A 199 -33.17 2.95 -21.96
CA LEU A 199 -33.67 3.82 -23.04
C LEU A 199 -33.28 3.19 -24.40
N SER A 200 -34.01 2.16 -24.82
CA SER A 200 -34.07 1.74 -26.23
C SER A 200 -35.33 0.91 -26.49
N GLN A 201 -36.49 1.51 -26.30
CA GLN A 201 -37.74 1.08 -26.95
C GLN A 201 -38.59 2.34 -27.20
N CYS A 202 -38.41 2.91 -28.40
CA CYS A 202 -39.40 3.64 -29.20
C CYS A 202 -39.00 3.41 -30.66
#